data_AF-A0A962C2D6-F1
#
_entry.id   AF-A0A962C2D6-F1
#
_cell.length_a   1.000
_cell.length_b   1.000
_cell.length_c   1.000
_cell.angle_alpha   90.00
_cell.angle_beta   90.00
_cell.angle_gamma   90.00
#
_symmetry.space_group_name_H-M   'P 1'
#
loop_
_entity.id
_entity.type
_entity.pdbx_description
1 polymer ?
#
loop_
_entity_poly.entity_id
_entity_poly.type
_entity_poly.pdbx_seq_one_letter_code
_entity_poly.pdbx_strand_id
1 'polypeptide(L)'
;YRTLYFSHIMGGYAAGYYSYIWSEVLDADTVEWFKQNGGLTRANGDRFRQTLLSRGGSKDALELFEDFTGHAPRIEPLLERRGLASKPN
;
A
#
# COMPACT_ATOMS: atom_id res chain seq x y z
N TYR A 1 36.46 12.91 -3.51
CA TYR A 1 35.71 11.94 -4.33
C TYR A 1 34.32 11.83 -3.72
N ARG A 2 33.25 12.18 -4.46
CA ARG A 2 31.88 12.05 -3.97
C ARG A 2 31.30 10.80 -4.65
N THR A 3 31.22 9.71 -3.92
CA THR A 3 30.57 8.47 -4.40
C THR A 3 29.13 8.79 -4.81
N LEU A 4 28.67 8.17 -5.90
CA LEU A 4 27.26 8.25 -6.29
C LEU A 4 26.41 7.73 -5.12
N TYR A 5 25.49 8.56 -4.62
CA TYR A 5 24.85 8.37 -3.31
C TYR A 5 23.41 7.84 -3.39
N PHE A 6 22.95 7.43 -4.56
CA PHE A 6 21.63 6.81 -4.71
C PHE A 6 21.73 5.28 -4.58
N SER A 7 21.89 4.81 -3.35
CA SER A 7 22.10 3.39 -3.04
C SER A 7 20.95 2.48 -3.51
N HIS A 8 19.69 2.94 -3.45
CA HIS A 8 18.51 2.14 -3.81
C HIS A 8 18.58 1.64 -5.26
N ILE A 9 18.86 2.52 -6.22
CA ILE A 9 18.94 2.12 -7.63
C ILE A 9 20.16 1.23 -7.92
N MET A 10 21.22 1.36 -7.13
CA MET A 10 22.41 0.51 -7.24
C MET A 10 22.28 -0.81 -6.47
N GLY A 11 21.22 -0.98 -5.67
CA GLY A 11 21.02 -2.11 -4.75
C GLY A 11 19.78 -2.96 -5.04
N GLY A 12 19.17 -2.84 -6.21
CA GLY A 12 18.03 -3.66 -6.63
C GLY A 12 16.72 -2.91 -6.90
N TYR A 13 16.68 -1.59 -6.70
CA TYR A 13 15.54 -0.73 -7.06
C TYR A 13 15.79 0.07 -8.36
N ALA A 14 16.70 -0.40 -9.23
CA ALA A 14 16.88 0.20 -10.55
C ALA A 14 15.55 0.17 -11.31
N ALA A 15 15.08 1.33 -11.80
CA ALA A 15 13.72 1.51 -12.35
C ALA A 15 12.57 1.09 -11.42
N GLY A 16 12.85 0.85 -10.13
CA GLY A 16 11.88 0.38 -9.13
C GLY A 16 11.67 1.35 -7.97
N TYR A 17 12.37 2.49 -7.92
CA TYR A 17 12.22 3.43 -6.80
C TYR A 17 10.81 4.05 -6.70
N TYR A 18 10.00 4.01 -7.77
CA TYR A 18 8.59 4.38 -7.72
C TYR A 18 7.75 3.41 -6.87
N SER A 19 8.28 2.22 -6.54
CA SER A 19 7.58 1.22 -5.72
C SER A 19 7.14 1.78 -4.38
N TYR A 20 7.87 2.75 -3.82
CA TYR A 20 7.48 3.40 -2.56
C TYR A 20 6.14 4.11 -2.69
N ILE A 21 5.98 5.01 -3.66
CA ILE A 21 4.72 5.76 -3.82
C ILE A 21 3.60 4.83 -4.30
N TRP A 22 3.92 3.80 -5.07
CA TRP A 22 2.95 2.81 -5.50
C TRP A 22 2.41 1.97 -4.32
N SER A 23 3.30 1.46 -3.46
CA SER A 23 2.89 0.74 -2.25
C SER A 23 2.15 1.62 -1.25
N GLU A 24 2.40 2.94 -1.25
CA GLU A 24 1.70 3.88 -0.39
C GLU A 24 0.22 4.07 -0.77
N VAL A 25 -0.15 3.84 -2.04
CA VAL A 25 -1.57 3.76 -2.45
C VAL A 25 -2.26 2.64 -1.67
N LEU A 26 -1.67 1.44 -1.67
CA LEU A 26 -2.21 0.27 -0.98
C LEU A 26 -2.27 0.46 0.53
N ASP A 27 -1.25 1.09 1.11
CA ASP A 27 -1.21 1.41 2.55
C ASP A 27 -2.30 2.42 2.93
N ALA A 28 -2.45 3.51 2.16
CA ALA A 28 -3.46 4.52 2.43
C ALA A 28 -4.87 3.94 2.40
N ASP A 29 -5.16 3.11 1.42
CA ASP A 29 -6.45 2.44 1.27
C ASP A 29 -6.67 1.36 2.35
N THR A 30 -5.62 0.63 2.74
CA THR A 30 -5.68 -0.33 3.86
C THR A 30 -6.04 0.36 5.17
N VAL A 31 -5.48 1.54 5.45
CA VAL A 31 -5.82 2.32 6.65
C VAL A 31 -7.30 2.71 6.67
N GLU A 32 -7.86 3.11 5.52
CA GLU A 32 -9.30 3.40 5.42
C GLU A 32 -10.14 2.15 5.62
N TRP A 33 -9.73 1.01 5.06
CA TRP A 33 -10.39 -0.27 5.31
C TRP A 33 -10.43 -0.59 6.81
N PHE A 34 -9.33 -0.43 7.55
CA PHE A 34 -9.32 -0.64 9.00
C PHE A 34 -10.28 0.29 9.72
N LYS A 35 -10.30 1.60 9.38
CA LYS A 35 -11.23 2.56 9.98
C LYS A 35 -12.70 2.19 9.76
N GLN A 36 -13.05 1.78 8.55
CA GLN A 36 -14.41 1.40 8.17
C GLN A 36 -14.87 0.09 8.84
N ASN A 37 -13.94 -0.79 9.19
CA ASN A 37 -14.23 -2.10 9.79
C ASN A 37 -14.04 -2.14 11.32
N GLY A 38 -14.10 -0.99 12.00
CA GLY A 38 -14.04 -0.92 13.47
C GLY A 38 -12.64 -0.81 14.07
N GLY A 39 -11.63 -0.50 13.26
CA GLY A 39 -10.27 -0.15 13.71
C GLY A 39 -9.44 -1.36 14.16
N LEU A 40 -8.69 -1.17 15.25
CA LEU A 40 -7.75 -2.16 15.77
C LEU A 40 -8.47 -3.28 16.51
N THR A 41 -8.97 -4.26 15.74
CA THR A 41 -9.61 -5.46 16.28
C THR A 41 -8.80 -6.70 15.93
N ARG A 42 -8.91 -7.75 16.77
CA ARG A 42 -8.28 -9.05 16.49
C ARG A 42 -8.79 -9.65 15.18
N ALA A 43 -10.10 -9.56 14.93
CA ALA A 43 -10.72 -10.06 13.70
C ALA A 43 -10.14 -9.39 12.44
N ASN A 44 -9.93 -8.07 12.47
CA ASN A 44 -9.33 -7.34 11.35
C ASN A 44 -7.87 -7.75 11.12
N GLY A 45 -7.09 -7.91 12.21
CA GLY A 45 -5.72 -8.41 12.13
C GLY A 45 -5.63 -9.83 11.58
N ASP A 46 -6.52 -10.72 12.01
CA ASP A 46 -6.59 -12.11 11.53
C ASP A 46 -6.93 -12.15 10.04
N ARG A 47 -7.88 -11.32 9.58
CA ARG A 47 -8.20 -11.18 8.15
C ARG A 47 -6.97 -10.71 7.36
N PHE A 48 -6.35 -9.59 7.76
CA PHE A 48 -5.18 -9.04 7.07
C PHE A 48 -4.03 -10.05 6.96
N ARG A 49 -3.80 -10.82 8.03
CA ARG A 49 -2.82 -11.91 8.01
C ARG A 49 -3.19 -13.02 7.03
N GLN A 50 -4.43 -13.49 7.07
CA GLN A 50 -4.90 -14.64 6.29
C GLN A 50 -5.03 -14.33 4.80
N THR A 51 -5.38 -13.11 4.42
CA THR A 51 -5.62 -12.75 3.01
C THR A 51 -4.37 -12.18 2.34
N LEU A 52 -3.53 -11.43 3.07
CA LEU A 52 -2.43 -10.66 2.47
C LEU A 52 -1.06 -11.09 3.00
N LEU A 53 -0.77 -10.89 4.30
CA LEU A 53 0.61 -11.03 4.81
C LEU A 53 1.17 -12.46 4.75
N SER A 54 0.33 -13.48 4.90
CA SER A 54 0.76 -14.88 4.89
C SER A 54 0.96 -15.48 3.50
N ARG A 55 0.62 -14.73 2.44
CA ARG A 55 0.60 -15.26 1.06
C ARG A 55 1.93 -15.14 0.33
N GLY A 56 2.83 -14.25 0.76
CA GLY A 56 4.09 -14.02 0.05
C GLY A 56 3.86 -13.74 -1.43
N GLY A 57 4.66 -14.35 -2.31
CA GLY A 57 4.51 -14.25 -3.77
C GLY A 57 3.65 -15.35 -4.41
N SER A 58 2.73 -15.98 -3.66
CA SER A 58 1.92 -17.11 -4.18
C SER A 58 0.77 -16.71 -5.13
N LYS A 59 0.44 -15.42 -5.19
CA LYS A 59 -0.55 -14.81 -6.08
C LYS A 59 -0.07 -13.41 -6.49
N ASP A 60 -0.73 -12.81 -7.49
CA ASP A 60 -0.51 -11.42 -7.84
C ASP A 60 -0.86 -10.48 -6.67
N ALA A 61 -0.08 -9.40 -6.51
CA ALA A 61 -0.23 -8.49 -5.38
C ALA A 61 -1.57 -7.73 -5.40
N LEU A 62 -2.11 -7.41 -6.57
CA LEU A 62 -3.40 -6.74 -6.68
C LEU A 62 -4.55 -7.69 -6.37
N GLU A 63 -4.47 -8.95 -6.79
CA GLU A 63 -5.43 -9.97 -6.39
C GLU A 63 -5.44 -10.18 -4.86
N LEU A 64 -4.26 -10.23 -4.23
CA LEU A 64 -4.14 -10.33 -2.77
C LEU A 64 -4.73 -9.11 -2.04
N PHE A 65 -4.59 -7.93 -2.64
CA PHE A 65 -5.19 -6.72 -2.11
C PHE A 65 -6.72 -6.76 -2.21
N GLU A 66 -7.26 -7.15 -3.36
CA GLU A 66 -8.70 -7.30 -3.56
C GLU A 66 -9.30 -8.39 -2.66
N ASP A 67 -8.61 -9.52 -2.47
CA ASP A 67 -9.00 -10.59 -1.52
C ASP A 67 -9.14 -10.03 -0.08
N PHE A 68 -8.30 -9.05 0.29
CA PHE A 68 -8.34 -8.41 1.60
C PHE A 68 -9.43 -7.34 1.72
N THR A 69 -9.41 -6.33 0.85
CA THR A 69 -10.25 -5.13 0.94
C THR A 69 -11.65 -5.33 0.34
N GLY A 70 -11.79 -6.27 -0.59
CA GLY A 70 -13.01 -6.49 -1.37
C GLY A 70 -13.17 -5.54 -2.56
N HIS A 71 -12.15 -4.75 -2.89
CA HIS A 71 -12.17 -3.83 -4.04
C HIS A 71 -10.77 -3.54 -4.57
N ALA A 72 -10.69 -3.09 -5.83
CA ALA A 72 -9.45 -2.59 -6.41
C ALA A 72 -8.90 -1.39 -5.60
N PRO A 73 -7.57 -1.17 -5.59
CA PRO A 73 -6.95 -0.05 -4.90
C PRO A 73 -7.49 1.30 -5.32
N ARG A 74 -7.68 2.19 -4.34
CA ARG A 74 -8.13 3.56 -4.52
C ARG A 74 -7.01 4.55 -4.25
N ILE A 75 -6.87 5.56 -5.09
CA ILE A 75 -5.81 6.57 -4.97
C ILE A 75 -6.21 7.73 -4.05
N GLU A 76 -7.51 7.93 -3.87
CA GLU A 76 -8.12 9.01 -3.10
C GLU A 76 -7.58 9.08 -1.66
N PRO A 77 -7.46 7.96 -0.90
CA PRO A 77 -6.87 7.99 0.44
C PRO A 77 -5.43 8.52 0.46
N LEU A 78 -4.63 8.20 -0.56
CA LEU A 78 -3.27 8.71 -0.69
C LEU A 78 -3.26 10.21 -1.01
N LEU A 79 -4.15 10.65 -1.90
CA LEU A 79 -4.28 12.07 -2.26
C LEU A 79 -4.65 12.89 -1.03
N GLU A 80 -5.60 12.44 -0.22
CA GLU A 80 -5.96 13.10 1.04
C GLU A 80 -4.78 13.14 2.00
N ARG A 81 -4.11 12.00 2.21
CA ARG A 81 -2.94 11.89 3.10
C ARG A 81 -1.80 12.83 2.72
N ARG A 82 -1.56 13.04 1.43
CA ARG A 82 -0.49 13.90 0.92
C ARG A 82 -0.93 15.36 0.66
N GLY A 83 -2.17 15.70 0.97
CA GLY A 83 -2.71 17.05 0.73
C GLY A 83 -2.84 17.39 -0.77
N LEU A 84 -3.04 16.38 -1.61
CA LEU A 84 -3.16 16.47 -3.07
C LEU A 84 -4.60 16.29 -3.56
N ALA A 85 -5.55 16.03 -2.67
CA ALA A 85 -6.97 15.98 -3.02
C ALA A 85 -7.44 17.36 -3.49
N SER A 86 -8.13 17.42 -4.64
CA SER A 86 -8.70 18.69 -5.11
C SER A 86 -9.70 19.21 -4.09
N LYS A 87 -9.57 20.48 -3.70
CA LYS A 87 -10.62 21.13 -2.91
C LYS A 87 -11.92 21.09 -3.70
N PRO A 88 -13.06 20.73 -3.09
CA PRO A 88 -14.34 20.97 -3.74
C PRO A 88 -14.47 22.48 -3.99
N ASN A 89 -14.81 22.83 -5.25
CA ASN A 89 -15.16 24.19 -5.64
C ASN A 89 -16.44 24.65 -4.95
#